data_AF-A0A550H371-F1
#
_entry.id   AF-A0A550H371-F1
#
_cell.length_a   1.000
_cell.length_b   1.000
_cell.length_c   1.000
_cell.angle_alpha   90.00
_cell.angle_beta   90.00
_cell.angle_gamma   90.00
#
_symmetry.space_group_name_H-M   'P 1'
#
loop_
_entity.id
_entity.type
_entity.pdbx_description
1 polymer ?
#
loop_
_entity_poly.entity_id
_entity_poly.type
_entity_poly.pdbx_seq_one_letter_code
_entity_poly.pdbx_strand_id
1 'polypeptide(L)' 'MFGWTGNFLKVDLTRNKAVEELYDSLLAIRFIGGRGFAAKILWDQLAPGVDPLSPENKL' A
#
# COMPACT_ATOMS: atom_id res chain seq x y z
N MET A 1 1.61 -12.05 15.17
CA MET A 1 2.62 -11.63 14.17
C MET A 1 3.55 -10.67 14.90
N PHE A 2 4.81 -11.04 15.16
CA PHE A 2 5.75 -10.18 15.90
C PHE A 2 6.62 -9.41 14.90
N GLY A 3 6.86 -8.12 15.14
CA GLY A 3 7.62 -7.23 14.24
C GLY A 3 6.79 -6.43 13.23
N TRP A 4 5.53 -6.83 12.99
CA TRP A 4 4.58 -6.15 12.11
C TRP A 4 3.32 -5.74 12.87
N THR A 5 2.77 -4.56 12.58
CA THR A 5 1.55 -4.05 13.24
C THR A 5 0.27 -4.72 12.76
N GLY A 6 0.27 -5.31 11.56
CA GLY A 6 -0.91 -5.92 10.93
C GLY A 6 -1.83 -4.95 10.19
N ASN A 7 -1.48 -3.67 10.12
CA ASN A 7 -2.29 -2.64 9.47
C ASN A 7 -1.45 -1.64 8.64
N PHE A 8 -2.09 -1.05 7.63
CA PHE A 8 -1.62 0.14 6.92
C PHE A 8 -2.55 1.31 7.20
N LEU A 9 -1.99 2.52 7.22
CA LEU A 9 -2.78 3.73 7.10
C LEU A 9 -2.93 4.07 5.62
N LYS A 10 -4.16 4.18 5.14
CA LYS A 10 -4.47 4.59 3.78
C LYS A 10 -5.13 5.96 3.80
N VAL A 11 -4.54 6.88 3.05
CA VAL A 11 -5.00 8.27 2.97
C VAL A 11 -5.39 8.60 1.53
N ASP A 12 -6.61 9.08 1.35
CA ASP A 12 -7.10 9.65 0.09
C ASP A 12 -7.16 11.18 0.26
N LEU A 13 -6.23 11.87 -0.39
CA LEU A 13 -6.10 13.33 -0.29
C LEU A 13 -7.20 14.07 -1.06
N THR A 14 -7.74 13.48 -2.13
CA THR A 14 -8.85 14.05 -2.91
C THR A 14 -10.14 14.06 -2.09
N ARG A 15 -10.37 13.01 -1.30
CA ARG A 15 -11.57 12.88 -0.45
C ARG A 15 -11.35 13.34 1.00
N ASN A 16 -10.14 13.76 1.34
CA ASN A 16 -9.71 14.08 2.71
C ASN A 16 -10.11 12.98 3.72
N LYS A 17 -9.77 11.73 3.40
CA LYS A 17 -10.17 10.55 4.18
C LYS A 17 -8.96 9.71 4.56
N ALA A 18 -8.89 9.30 5.83
CA ALA A 18 -7.90 8.35 6.33
C ALA A 18 -8.61 7.11 6.91
N VAL A 19 -8.13 5.92 6.56
CA VAL A 19 -8.65 4.65 7.06
C VAL A 19 -7.51 3.70 7.41
N GLU A 20 -7.73 2.90 8.45
CA GLU A 20 -6.89 1.75 8.76
C GLU A 20 -7.30 0.58 7.88
N GLU A 21 -6.32 -0.06 7.22
CA GLU A 21 -6.52 -1.23 6.37
C GLU A 21 -5.71 -2.40 6.94
N LEU A 22 -6.38 -3.46 7.39
CA LEU A 22 -5.73 -4.69 7.82
C LEU A 22 -5.15 -5.42 6.61
N TYR A 23 -3.92 -5.91 6.72
CA TYR A 23 -3.32 -6.74 5.68
C TYR A 23 -3.17 -8.20 6.12
N ASP A 24 -3.22 -9.11 5.14
CA ASP A 24 -2.99 -10.52 5.37
C ASP A 24 -1.53 -10.77 5.82
N SER A 25 -1.37 -11.56 6.88
CA SER A 25 -0.07 -12.09 7.32
C SER A 25 0.78 -12.72 6.21
N LEU A 26 0.15 -13.30 5.17
CA LEU A 26 0.85 -13.84 4.01
C LEU A 26 1.60 -12.76 3.21
N LEU A 27 1.09 -11.53 3.18
CA LEU A 27 1.82 -10.39 2.61
C LEU A 27 3.12 -10.15 3.39
N ALA A 28 3.03 -10.11 4.73
CA ALA A 28 4.17 -9.91 5.61
C ALA A 28 5.24 -10.98 5.45
N ILE A 29 4.83 -12.26 5.44
CA ILE A 29 5.75 -13.39 5.31
C ILE A 29 6.45 -13.40 3.95
N ARG A 30 5.72 -13.12 2.86
CA ARG A 30 6.27 -13.23 1.50
C ARG A 30 7.12 -12.04 1.09
N PHE A 31 6.82 -10.84 1.59
CA PHE A 31 7.44 -9.60 1.13
C PHE A 31 8.22 -8.86 2.21
N ILE A 32 8.23 -9.36 3.45
CA ILE A 32 9.00 -8.90 4.62
C ILE A 32 8.63 -7.50 5.13
N GLY A 33 8.41 -6.51 4.27
CA GLY A 33 8.11 -5.14 4.66
C GLY A 33 8.74 -4.12 3.74
N GLY A 34 8.64 -2.84 4.11
CA GLY A 34 9.31 -1.72 3.42
C GLY A 34 9.18 -1.78 1.90
N ARG A 35 10.31 -1.92 1.20
CA ARG A 35 10.34 -1.98 -0.27
C ARG A 35 9.56 -3.16 -0.85
N GLY A 36 9.54 -4.31 -0.19
CA GLY A 36 8.79 -5.48 -0.67
C GLY A 36 7.29 -5.23 -0.64
N PHE A 37 6.78 -4.57 0.41
CA PHE A 37 5.37 -4.17 0.50
C PHE A 37 5.04 -3.14 -0.57
N ALA A 38 5.85 -2.08 -0.67
CA ALA A 38 5.63 -1.03 -1.66
C ALA A 38 5.55 -1.61 -3.09
N ALA A 39 6.49 -2.49 -3.46
CA ALA A 39 6.48 -3.14 -4.76
C ALA A 39 5.21 -3.97 -5.02
N LYS A 40 4.76 -4.77 -4.04
CA LYS A 40 3.54 -5.60 -4.18
C LYS A 40 2.28 -4.74 -4.28
N ILE A 41 2.17 -3.69 -3.47
CA ILE A 41 1.03 -2.77 -3.47
C ILE A 41 0.94 -2.05 -4.81
N LEU A 42 2.05 -1.51 -5.32
CA LEU A 42 2.07 -0.85 -6.63
C LEU A 42 1.76 -1.83 -7.76
N TRP A 43 2.30 -3.05 -7.72
CA TRP A 43 2.01 -4.09 -8.70
C TRP A 43 0.52 -4.45 -8.77
N ASP A 44 -0.16 -4.55 -7.62
CA ASP A 44 -1.57 -4.94 -7.58
C ASP A 44 -2.54 -3.78 -7.88
N GLN A 45 -2.16 -2.55 -7.49
CA GLN A 45 -3.13 -1.44 -7.37
C GLN A 45 -2.84 -0.25 -8.28
N LEU A 46 -1.65 -0.15 -8.88
CA LEU A 46 -1.32 0.93 -9.81
C LEU A 46 -1.44 0.41 -11.24
N ALA A 47 -2.37 0.99 -12.01
CA ALA A 47 -2.54 0.59 -13.40
C ALA A 47 -1.26 0.93 -14.22
N PRO A 48 -0.88 0.10 -15.20
CA PRO A 48 0.22 0.41 -16.10
C PRO A 48 -0.02 1.72 -16.84
N GLY A 49 1.01 2.55 -16.97
CA GLY A 49 0.96 3.79 -17.74
C GLY A 49 0.28 4.98 -17.03
N VAL A 50 -0.02 4.87 -15.72
CA VAL A 50 -0.45 6.02 -14.91
C VAL A 50 0.60 7.14 -15.01
N ASP A 51 0.13 8.36 -15.26
CA ASP A 51 0.99 9.54 -15.25
C ASP A 51 1.60 9.72 -13.85
N PRO A 52 2.95 9.78 -13.72
CA PRO A 52 3.62 9.93 -12.43
C PRO A 52 3.18 11.15 -11.61
N LEU A 53 2.62 12.19 -12.24
CA LEU A 53 2.18 13.41 -11.58
C LEU A 53 0.65 13.49 -11.40
N SER A 54 -0.08 12.44 -11.77
CA SER A 54 -1.54 12.39 -11.62
C SER A 54 -1.98 12.00 -10.20
N PRO A 55 -3.19 12.39 -9.77
CA PRO A 55 -3.78 11.98 -8.50
C PRO A 55 -3.92 10.45 -8.32
N GLU A 56 -3.91 9.69 -9.41
CA GLU A 56 -4.00 8.23 -9.41
C GLU A 56 -2.69 7.55 -9.00
N ASN A 57 -1.56 8.28 -9.07
CA ASN A 57 -0.28 7.76 -8.60
C ASN A 57 -0.27 7.61 -7.07
N LYS A 58 0.38 6.55 -6.58
CA LYS A 58 0.39 6.18 -5.16
C LYS A 58 1.73 6.55 -4.52
N LEU A 59 1.66 7.19 -3.36
CA LEU A 59 2.78 7.49 -2.48
C LEU A 59 2.64 6.74 -1.15
#